data_AF-A0A6N8H243-F1
#
_entry.id   AF-A0A6N8H243-F1
#
_cell.length_a   1.000
_cell.length_b   1.000
_cell.length_c   1.000
_cell.angle_alpha   90.00
_cell.angle_beta   90.00
_cell.angle_gamma   90.00
#
_symmetry.space_group_name_H-M   'P 1'
#
loop_
_entity.id
_entity.type
_entity.pdbx_description
1 polymer ?
#
loop_
_entity_poly.entity_id
_entity_poly.type
_entity_poly.pdbx_seq_one_letter_code
_entity_poly.pdbx_strand_id
1 'polypeptide(L)'
;MALPDLTGCRIVHKMFGAGTVLPGEGQFMVIDFNGTQKKFSYTASLSSGYLTAEDDSVMQQMQDYQNYGKTCDALQKELKNLKDELVKL
;
A
#
# COMPACT_ATOMS: atom_id res chain seq x y z
N MET A 1 4.98 -4.45 12.77
CA MET A 1 6.05 -4.80 11.81
C MET A 1 6.12 -3.70 10.77
N ALA A 2 7.33 -3.27 10.41
CA ALA A 2 7.59 -2.11 9.57
C ALA A 2 6.97 -2.29 8.18
N LEU A 3 6.46 -1.19 7.63
CA LEU A 3 6.02 -1.14 6.25
C LEU A 3 7.20 -1.51 5.34
N PRO A 4 6.95 -2.19 4.21
CA PRO A 4 7.97 -2.31 3.17
C PRO A 4 8.39 -0.91 2.75
N ASP A 5 9.64 -0.55 3.04
CA ASP A 5 10.24 0.69 2.58
C ASP A 5 10.50 0.54 1.07
N LEU A 6 9.50 0.90 0.26
CA LEU A 6 9.64 1.00 -1.20
C LEU A 6 10.35 2.30 -1.62
N THR A 7 10.86 3.05 -0.65
CA THR A 7 11.62 4.28 -0.86
C THR A 7 12.79 4.05 -1.79
N GLY A 8 12.86 4.85 -2.86
CA GLY A 8 13.87 4.76 -3.91
C GLY A 8 13.46 3.88 -5.10
N CYS A 9 12.36 3.14 -5.03
CA CYS A 9 11.86 2.36 -6.15
C CYS A 9 11.31 3.26 -7.27
N ARG A 10 11.44 2.82 -8.53
CA ARG A 10 10.80 3.48 -9.66
C ARG A 10 9.40 2.96 -9.88
N ILE A 11 8.44 3.89 -9.90
CA ILE A 11 7.04 3.62 -10.20
C ILE A 11 6.62 4.48 -11.38
N VAL A 12 6.02 3.87 -12.37
CA VAL A 12 5.42 4.52 -13.52
C VAL A 12 3.93 4.70 -13.28
N HIS A 13 3.42 5.92 -13.46
CA HIS A 13 2.00 6.22 -13.44
C HIS A 13 1.49 6.47 -14.87
N LYS A 14 0.32 5.91 -15.22
CA LYS A 14 -0.26 5.99 -16.57
C LYS A 14 -0.39 7.42 -17.13
N MET A 15 -0.68 8.40 -16.26
CA MET A 15 -0.78 9.83 -16.61
C MET A 15 0.44 10.69 -16.26
N PHE A 16 1.25 10.32 -15.26
CA PHE A 16 2.36 11.16 -14.77
C PHE A 16 3.73 10.67 -15.24
N GLY A 17 3.80 9.48 -15.85
CA GLY A 17 5.06 8.87 -16.30
C GLY A 17 5.84 8.25 -15.14
N ALA A 18 7.15 8.09 -15.32
CA ALA A 18 8.04 7.55 -14.29
C ALA A 18 8.22 8.54 -13.13
N GLY A 19 8.12 8.01 -11.92
CA GLY A 19 8.36 8.71 -10.67
C GLY A 19 9.13 7.83 -9.70
N THR A 20 9.74 8.46 -8.71
CA THR A 20 10.54 7.79 -7.68
C THR A 20 9.77 7.79 -6.39
N VAL A 21 9.66 6.62 -5.77
CA VAL A 21 9.02 6.47 -4.47
C VAL A 21 9.90 7.17 -3.42
N LEU A 22 9.26 8.03 -2.66
CA LEU A 22 9.82 8.68 -1.49
C LEU A 22 9.31 7.98 -0.23
N PRO A 23 10.01 8.14 0.91
CA PRO A 23 9.59 7.51 2.15
C PRO A 23 8.22 8.05 2.55
N GLY A 24 7.25 7.15 2.52
CA GLY A 24 5.88 7.41 2.89
C GLY A 24 5.61 7.02 4.33
N GLU A 25 4.85 7.83 5.06
CA GLU A 25 4.40 7.47 6.40
C GLU A 25 3.12 6.62 6.34
N GLY A 26 3.17 5.45 6.99
CA GLY A 26 1.96 4.65 7.22
C GLY A 26 1.46 3.95 5.95
N GLN A 27 0.15 4.03 5.73
CA GLN A 27 -0.56 3.38 4.61
C GLN A 27 -0.44 4.12 3.27
N PHE A 28 0.35 5.19 3.21
CA PHE A 28 0.50 6.04 2.04
C PHE A 28 1.93 5.98 1.50
N MET A 29 2.06 5.78 0.20
CA MET A 29 3.29 5.87 -0.56
C MET A 29 3.40 7.27 -1.18
N VAL A 30 4.52 7.95 -0.95
CA VAL A 30 4.81 9.23 -1.61
C VAL A 30 5.61 8.90 -2.87
N ILE A 31 5.27 9.49 -4.01
CA ILE A 31 6.02 9.34 -5.27
C ILE A 31 6.29 10.71 -5.83
N ASP A 32 7.55 11.01 -6.11
CA ASP A 32 7.95 12.20 -6.86
C ASP A 32 7.96 11.90 -8.37
N PHE A 33 7.13 12.61 -9.12
CA PHE A 33 7.16 12.60 -10.58
C PHE A 33 7.82 13.89 -11.07
N ASN A 34 9.15 13.86 -11.28
CA ASN A 34 9.92 14.99 -11.81
C ASN A 34 9.63 16.31 -11.06
N GLY A 35 9.64 16.27 -9.72
CA GLY A 35 9.37 17.44 -8.86
C GLY A 35 7.91 17.59 -8.43
N THR A 36 7.00 16.72 -8.90
CA THR A 36 5.62 16.67 -8.42
C THR A 36 5.43 15.49 -7.48
N GLN A 37 5.47 15.75 -6.18
CA GLN A 37 5.20 14.74 -5.16
C GLN A 37 3.70 14.44 -5.07
N LYS A 38 3.33 13.18 -5.18
CA LYS A 38 1.95 12.68 -5.00
C LYS A 38 1.90 11.57 -3.99
N LYS A 39 0.87 11.62 -3.13
CA LYS A 39 0.58 10.58 -2.14
C LYS A 39 -0.44 9.61 -2.71
N PHE A 40 -0.12 8.33 -2.66
CA PHE A 40 -0.96 7.23 -3.10
C PHE A 40 -1.18 6.27 -1.96
N SER A 41 -2.39 5.74 -1.81
CA SER A 41 -2.62 4.68 -0.83
C SER A 41 -2.18 3.35 -1.43
N TYR A 42 -1.42 2.55 -0.68
CA TYR A 42 -1.01 1.21 -1.13
C TYR A 42 -2.21 0.33 -1.50
N THR A 43 -3.34 0.45 -0.80
CA THR A 43 -4.54 -0.36 -1.04
C THR A 43 -5.33 0.08 -2.28
N ALA A 44 -5.43 1.39 -2.53
CA ALA A 44 -6.32 1.97 -3.53
C ALA A 44 -5.66 2.23 -4.90
N SER A 45 -4.36 2.51 -4.92
CA SER A 45 -3.71 2.97 -6.15
C SER A 45 -3.20 1.82 -7.04
N LEU A 46 -2.94 0.64 -6.46
CA LEU A 46 -2.61 -0.59 -7.18
C LEU A 46 -3.82 -1.29 -7.77
N SER A 47 -4.93 -1.37 -7.01
CA SER A 47 -6.19 -1.97 -7.47
C SER A 47 -6.77 -1.25 -8.67
N SER A 48 -6.41 0.02 -8.82
CA SER A 48 -6.89 0.89 -9.87
C SER A 48 -6.04 0.77 -11.16
N GLY A 49 -4.89 0.08 -11.12
CA GLY A 49 -4.04 -0.18 -12.30
C GLY A 49 -3.39 1.07 -12.90
N TYR A 50 -3.38 2.18 -12.16
CA TYR A 50 -2.78 3.44 -12.63
C TYR A 50 -1.30 3.56 -12.28
N LEU A 51 -0.82 2.81 -11.27
CA LEU A 51 0.58 2.71 -10.87
C LEU A 51 1.14 1.35 -11.27
N THR A 52 2.31 1.35 -11.89
CA THR A 52 3.04 0.16 -12.30
C THR A 52 4.48 0.31 -11.83
N ALA A 53 5.00 -0.65 -11.08
CA ALA A 53 6.43 -0.62 -10.73
C ALA A 53 7.27 -1.07 -11.93
N GLU A 54 8.46 -0.51 -12.09
CA GLU A 54 9.44 -1.04 -13.05
C GLU A 54 10.00 -2.39 -12.59
N ASP A 55 10.17 -2.56 -11.28
CA ASP A 55 10.68 -3.78 -10.66
C ASP A 55 9.56 -4.77 -10.29
N ASP A 56 9.67 -6.02 -10.75
CA ASP A 56 8.76 -7.11 -10.39
C ASP A 56 8.69 -7.35 -8.87
N SER A 57 9.81 -7.18 -8.16
CA SER A 57 9.86 -7.32 -6.69
C SER A 57 8.98 -6.28 -6.00
N VAL A 58 8.96 -5.05 -6.53
CA VAL A 58 8.14 -3.95 -6.00
C VAL A 58 6.67 -4.21 -6.28
N MET A 59 6.33 -4.69 -7.48
CA MET A 59 4.97 -5.13 -7.81
C MET A 59 4.50 -6.28 -6.90
N GLN A 60 5.35 -7.25 -6.59
CA GLN A 60 5.00 -8.32 -5.66
C GLN A 60 4.79 -7.80 -4.23
N GLN A 61 5.69 -6.97 -3.71
CA GLN A 61 5.55 -6.37 -2.37
C GLN A 61 4.27 -5.54 -2.25
N MET A 62 3.95 -4.80 -3.31
CA MET A 62 2.73 -4.02 -3.41
C MET A 62 1.46 -4.89 -3.36
N GLN A 63 1.44 -6.02 -4.06
CA GLN A 63 0.34 -7.00 -3.98
C GLN A 63 0.26 -7.65 -2.60
N ASP A 64 1.41 -8.03 -2.02
CA ASP A 64 1.48 -8.63 -0.69
C ASP A 64 0.88 -7.69 0.36
N TYR A 65 1.16 -6.38 0.24
CA TYR A 65 0.57 -5.37 1.11
C TYR A 65 -0.94 -5.17 0.91
N GLN A 66 -1.44 -5.21 -0.34
CA GLN A 66 -2.90 -5.21 -0.56
C GLN A 66 -3.57 -6.40 0.12
N ASN A 67 -2.92 -7.56 0.05
CA ASN A 67 -3.41 -8.76 0.70
C ASN A 67 -3.35 -8.60 2.23
N TYR A 68 -2.26 -8.04 2.76
CA TYR A 68 -2.11 -7.72 4.18
C TYR A 68 -3.19 -6.76 4.69
N GLY A 69 -3.54 -5.73 3.90
CA GLY A 69 -4.63 -4.80 4.25
C GLY A 69 -5.97 -5.52 4.39
N LYS A 70 -6.27 -6.47 3.49
CA LYS A 70 -7.47 -7.32 3.60
C LYS A 70 -7.40 -8.25 4.81
N THR A 71 -6.24 -8.84 5.08
CA THR A 71 -6.04 -9.70 6.25
C THR A 71 -6.18 -8.91 7.55
N CYS A 72 -5.69 -7.66 7.59
CA CYS A 72 -5.81 -6.80 8.77
C CYS A 72 -7.26 -6.37 9.03
N ASP A 73 -8.04 -6.07 7.98
CA ASP A 73 -9.48 -5.81 8.10
C ASP A 73 -10.24 -7.05 8.57
N ALA A 74 -9.94 -8.21 7.99
CA ALA A 74 -10.52 -9.50 8.39
C ALA A 74 -10.19 -9.84 9.85
N LEU A 75 -8.92 -9.68 10.25
CA LEU A 75 -8.47 -9.89 11.63
C LEU A 75 -9.11 -8.89 12.60
N GLN A 76 -9.29 -7.63 12.19
CA GLN A 76 -9.97 -6.64 13.03
C GLN A 76 -11.45 -6.99 13.21
N LYS A 77 -12.10 -7.52 12.18
CA LYS A 77 -13.48 -8.01 12.27
C LYS A 77 -13.58 -9.24 13.17
N GLU A 78 -12.68 -10.21 13.03
CA GLU A 78 -12.62 -11.39 13.92
C GLU A 78 -12.35 -10.99 15.36
N LEU A 79 -11.39 -10.10 15.61
CA LEU A 79 -11.12 -9.58 16.96
C LEU A 79 -12.35 -8.90 17.56
N LYS A 80 -13.09 -8.13 16.77
CA LYS A 80 -14.34 -7.51 17.22
C LYS A 80 -15.41 -8.55 17.57
N ASN A 81 -15.54 -9.60 16.75
CA ASN A 81 -16.50 -10.68 16.96
C ASN A 81 -16.16 -11.50 18.22
N LEU A 82 -14.90 -11.90 18.38
CA LEU A 82 -14.40 -12.60 19.56
C LEU A 82 -14.57 -11.77 20.83
N LYS A 83 -14.32 -10.46 20.76
CA LYS A 83 -14.51 -9.55 21.89
C LYS A 83 -15.99 -9.37 22.26
N ASP A 84 -16.89 -9.38 21.26
CA ASP A 84 -18.34 -9.33 21.48
C ASP A 84 -18.86 -10.63 22.11
N GLU A 85 -18.35 -11.80 21.69
CA GLU A 85 -18.66 -13.07 22.35
C GLU A 85 -18.13 -13.13 23.79
N LEU A 86 -16.93 -12.61 24.05
CA LEU A 86 -16.36 -12.55 25.40
C LEU A 86 -17.15 -11.62 26.33
N VAL A 87 -17.73 -10.55 25.80
CA VAL A 87 -18.58 -9.60 26.55
C VAL A 87 -19.98 -10.16 26.84
N LYS A 88 -20.44 -11.14 26.06
CA LYS A 88 -21.75 -11.79 26.25
C LYS A 88 -21.74 -12.90 27.30
N LEU A 89 -20.55 -13.27 27.81
CA LEU A 89 -20.36 -14.15 28.96
C LEU A 89 -20.30 -13.35 30.27
#